data_AF-A0A7L5T951-F1
#
_entry.id   AF-A0A7L5T951-F1
#
_cell.length_a   1.000
_cell.length_b   1.000
_cell.length_c   1.000
_cell.angle_alpha   90.00
_cell.angle_beta   90.00
_cell.angle_gamma   90.00
#
_symmetry.space_group_name_H-M   'P 1'
#
loop_
_entity.id
_entity.type
_entity.pdbx_description
1 polymer ?
#
loop_
_entity_poly.entity_id
_entity_poly.type
_entity_poly.pdbx_seq_one_letter_code
_entity_poly.pdbx_strand_id
1 'polypeptide(L)'
;MDRAFTPPPTMAPMVRIDEQDHAGEIVLPAEDQFAGSAASFVETVCRIRATGADPDHAECAATTVRTAELLGLIAESATRVTGGTRA
;
A
#
# COMPACT_ATOMS: atom_id res chain seq x y z
N MET A 1 5.36 11.12 18.10
CA MET A 1 5.14 10.41 16.84
C MET A 1 6.42 10.50 16.04
N ASP A 2 7.26 9.47 16.07
CA ASP A 2 8.57 9.43 15.38
C ASP A 2 8.57 8.31 14.31
N ARG A 3 7.40 8.09 13.70
CA ARG A 3 7.12 7.00 12.76
C ARG A 3 6.22 7.49 11.63
N ALA A 4 6.62 8.55 10.95
CA ALA A 4 6.08 8.80 9.62
C ALA A 4 6.93 7.98 8.65
N PHE A 5 6.51 6.75 8.36
CA PHE A 5 7.09 5.92 7.30
C PHE A 5 6.68 6.39 5.89
N THR A 6 5.97 7.51 5.79
CA THR A 6 5.55 8.05 4.51
C THR A 6 6.67 8.91 3.94
N PRO A 7 7.25 8.52 2.80
CA PRO A 7 8.24 9.34 2.13
C PRO A 7 7.62 10.67 1.65
N PRO A 8 8.42 11.75 1.53
CA PRO A 8 7.93 13.00 0.97
C PRO A 8 7.54 12.81 -0.51
N PRO A 9 6.61 13.62 -1.05
CA PRO A 9 6.12 13.49 -2.43
C PRO A 9 7.20 13.77 -3.49
N THR A 10 8.33 14.33 -3.08
CA THR A 10 9.51 14.58 -3.93
C THR A 10 10.52 13.42 -3.91
N MET A 11 10.31 12.40 -3.08
CA MET A 11 11.19 11.23 -3.07
C MET A 11 10.91 10.38 -4.31
N ALA A 12 11.95 10.15 -5.12
CA ALA A 12 11.93 9.17 -6.20
C ALA A 12 12.35 7.79 -5.65
N PRO A 13 11.47 6.77 -5.65
CA PRO A 13 11.83 5.43 -5.19
C PRO A 13 12.89 4.81 -6.11
N MET A 14 13.83 4.05 -5.52
CA MET A 14 14.81 3.27 -6.28
C MET A 14 14.58 1.79 -6.03
N VAL A 15 14.31 1.04 -7.08
CA VAL A 15 14.14 -0.42 -7.05
C VAL A 15 15.46 -1.06 -7.46
N ARG A 16 16.05 -1.84 -6.56
CA ARG A 16 17.22 -2.66 -6.85
C ARG A 16 16.79 -4.08 -7.19
N ILE A 17 17.32 -4.62 -8.28
CA ILE A 17 17.09 -5.98 -8.75
C ILE A 17 18.44 -6.68 -8.82
N ASP A 18 18.57 -7.78 -8.08
CA ASP A 18 19.76 -8.62 -8.04
C ASP A 18 19.45 -9.97 -8.71
N GLU A 19 20.24 -10.31 -9.73
CA GLU A 19 20.23 -11.55 -10.49
C GLU A 19 21.58 -12.28 -10.32
N GLN A 20 21.72 -13.48 -10.89
CA GLN A 20 22.88 -14.36 -10.65
C GLN A 20 24.23 -13.66 -10.88
N ASP A 21 24.34 -12.88 -11.96
CA ASP A 21 25.59 -12.18 -12.34
C ASP A 21 25.35 -10.68 -12.63
N HIS A 22 24.18 -10.14 -12.26
CA HIS A 22 23.81 -8.76 -12.58
C HIS A 22 23.06 -8.10 -11.42
N ALA A 23 23.35 -6.83 -11.18
CA ALA A 23 22.57 -5.97 -10.29
C ALA A 23 22.20 -4.70 -11.03
N GLY A 24 20.92 -4.37 -11.06
CA GLY A 24 20.37 -3.19 -11.72
C GLY A 24 19.55 -2.34 -10.75
N GLU A 25 19.50 -1.04 -11.03
CA GLU A 25 18.69 -0.08 -10.29
C GLU A 25 17.74 0.66 -11.23
N ILE A 26 16.47 0.77 -10.83
CA ILE A 26 15.42 1.49 -11.55
C ILE A 26 14.93 2.61 -10.64
N VAL A 27 15.09 3.86 -11.07
CA VAL A 27 14.51 5.01 -10.37
C VAL A 27 13.10 5.25 -10.91
N LEU A 28 12.11 5.15 -10.03
CA LEU A 28 10.71 5.44 -10.33
C LEU A 28 10.44 6.95 -10.18
N PRO A 29 9.46 7.50 -10.91
CA PRO A 29 9.03 8.88 -10.71
C PRO A 29 8.60 9.13 -9.26
N ALA A 30 8.87 10.34 -8.76
CA ALA A 30 8.32 10.78 -7.49
C ALA A 30 6.82 11.04 -7.65
N GLU A 31 6.02 10.65 -6.65
CA GLU A 31 4.57 10.83 -6.65
C GLU A 31 4.06 11.27 -5.27
N ASP A 32 2.99 12.06 -5.29
CA ASP A 32 2.21 12.37 -4.09
C ASP A 32 1.11 11.31 -3.91
N GLN A 33 1.44 10.25 -3.17
CA GLN A 33 0.53 9.14 -2.91
C GLN A 33 -0.78 9.56 -2.23
N PHE A 34 -0.79 10.65 -1.45
CA PHE A 34 -1.99 11.10 -0.75
C PHE A 34 -2.90 11.88 -1.68
N ALA A 35 -2.33 12.81 -2.46
CA ALA A 35 -3.08 13.53 -3.48
C ALA A 35 -3.64 12.54 -4.51
N GLY A 36 -2.85 11.56 -4.96
CA GLY A 36 -3.29 10.51 -5.88
C GLY A 36 -4.45 9.67 -5.32
N SER A 37 -4.35 9.23 -4.06
CA SER A 37 -5.40 8.45 -3.40
C SER A 37 -6.72 9.24 -3.28
N ALA A 38 -6.64 10.51 -2.86
CA ALA A 38 -7.80 11.37 -2.74
C ALA A 38 -8.45 11.67 -4.11
N ALA A 39 -7.62 11.93 -5.14
CA ALA A 39 -8.10 12.16 -6.50
C ALA A 39 -8.83 10.93 -7.07
N SER A 40 -8.25 9.73 -6.91
CA SER A 40 -8.86 8.47 -7.35
C SER A 40 -10.21 8.21 -6.67
N PHE A 41 -10.33 8.50 -5.36
CA PHE A 41 -11.60 8.42 -4.65
C PHE A 41 -12.65 9.40 -5.22
N VAL A 42 -12.29 10.65 -5.44
CA VAL A 42 -13.19 11.66 -6.00
C VAL A 42 -13.65 11.27 -7.40
N GLU A 43 -12.72 10.82 -8.26
CA GLU A 43 -13.02 10.33 -9.60
C GLU A 43 -14.03 9.18 -9.55
N THR A 44 -13.82 8.21 -8.66
CA THR A 44 -14.73 7.07 -8.48
C THR A 44 -16.12 7.52 -8.05
N VAL A 45 -16.23 8.42 -7.07
CA VAL A 45 -17.53 8.96 -6.62
C VAL A 45 -18.24 9.71 -7.74
N CYS A 46 -17.51 10.52 -8.52
CA CYS A 46 -18.06 11.24 -9.66
C CYS A 46 -18.54 10.27 -10.75
N ARG A 47 -17.76 9.23 -11.06
CA ARG A 47 -18.13 8.16 -12.00
C ARG A 47 -19.43 7.48 -11.57
N ILE A 48 -19.53 7.03 -10.32
CA ILE A 48 -20.74 6.39 -9.77
C ILE A 48 -21.94 7.34 -9.87
N ARG A 49 -21.77 8.63 -9.58
CA ARG A 49 -22.87 9.61 -9.72
C ARG A 49 -23.36 9.74 -11.16
N ALA A 50 -22.47 9.62 -12.14
CA ALA A 50 -22.80 9.78 -13.55
C ALA A 50 -23.39 8.50 -14.17
N THR A 51 -22.86 7.33 -13.82
CA THR A 51 -23.20 6.04 -14.47
C THR A 51 -24.02 5.10 -13.60
N GLY A 52 -24.14 5.38 -12.30
CA GLY A 52 -24.77 4.51 -11.31
C GLY A 52 -23.93 3.30 -10.91
N ALA A 53 -22.71 3.16 -11.43
CA ALA A 53 -21.88 1.98 -11.22
C ALA A 53 -20.38 2.30 -11.13
N ASP A 54 -19.68 1.45 -10.39
CA ASP A 54 -18.23 1.38 -10.36
C ASP A 54 -17.82 -0.04 -10.81
N PRO A 55 -17.27 -0.21 -12.03
CA PRO A 55 -16.92 -1.52 -12.56
C PRO A 55 -15.81 -2.21 -11.74
N ASP A 56 -14.98 -1.44 -11.05
CA ASP A 56 -13.82 -1.95 -10.31
C ASP A 56 -14.19 -2.31 -8.85
N HIS A 57 -15.38 -1.90 -8.40
CA HIS A 57 -15.83 -2.03 -7.02
C HIS A 57 -15.75 -3.46 -6.49
N ALA A 58 -16.20 -4.44 -7.29
CA ALA A 58 -16.23 -5.84 -6.87
C ALA A 58 -14.81 -6.38 -6.61
N GLU A 59 -13.84 -6.03 -7.45
CA GLU A 59 -12.44 -6.42 -7.29
C GLU A 59 -11.78 -5.72 -6.10
N CYS A 60 -12.02 -4.41 -5.93
CA CYS A 60 -11.53 -3.66 -4.77
C CYS A 60 -12.09 -4.21 -3.45
N ALA A 61 -13.38 -4.54 -3.41
CA ALA A 61 -14.03 -5.13 -2.24
C ALA A 61 -13.46 -6.53 -1.93
N ALA A 62 -13.29 -7.37 -2.95
CA ALA A 62 -12.71 -8.71 -2.79
C ALA A 62 -11.27 -8.63 -2.26
N THR A 63 -10.45 -7.74 -2.81
CA THR A 63 -9.08 -7.50 -2.35
C THR A 63 -9.06 -7.04 -0.88
N THR A 64 -9.93 -6.10 -0.51
CA THR A 64 -10.03 -5.60 0.87
C THR A 64 -10.37 -6.71 1.87
N VAL A 65 -11.39 -7.53 1.55
CA VAL A 65 -11.77 -8.68 2.38
C VAL A 65 -10.60 -9.65 2.50
N ARG A 66 -9.93 -9.97 1.37
CA ARG A 66 -8.80 -10.89 1.37
C ARG A 66 -7.65 -10.41 2.23
N THR A 67 -7.34 -9.11 2.19
CA THR A 67 -6.32 -8.51 3.06
C THR A 67 -6.72 -8.64 4.54
N ALA A 68 -7.98 -8.39 4.89
CA ALA A 68 -8.46 -8.53 6.27
C ALA A 68 -8.34 -9.97 6.79
N GLU A 69 -8.66 -10.97 5.97
CA GLU A 69 -8.45 -12.39 6.30
C GLU A 69 -6.98 -12.72 6.54
N LEU A 70 -6.07 -12.23 5.68
CA LEU A 70 -4.63 -12.43 5.84
C LEU A 70 -4.11 -11.81 7.15
N LEU A 71 -4.61 -10.62 7.51
CA LEU A 71 -4.29 -10.00 8.79
C LEU A 71 -4.78 -10.84 9.98
N GLY A 72 -5.97 -11.44 9.86
CA GLY A 72 -6.50 -12.40 10.84
C GLY A 72 -5.59 -13.61 11.00
N LEU A 73 -5.18 -14.24 9.89
CA LEU A 73 -4.27 -15.39 9.90
C LEU A 73 -2.91 -15.07 10.52
N ILE A 74 -2.35 -13.89 10.23
CA ILE A 74 -1.11 -13.43 10.86
C ILE A 74 -1.32 -13.28 12.38
N ALA A 75 -2.42 -12.68 12.80
CA ALA A 75 -2.72 -12.47 14.21
C ALA A 75 -2.88 -13.80 14.99
N GLU A 76 -3.44 -14.83 14.35
CA GLU A 76 -3.61 -16.17 14.92
C GLU A 76 -2.30 -16.98 14.96
N SER A 77 -1.47 -16.88 13.92
CA SER A 77 -0.26 -17.71 13.76
C SER A 77 1.00 -17.10 14.38
N ALA A 78 1.05 -15.78 14.54
CA ALA A 78 2.23 -15.09 15.05
C ALA A 78 2.47 -15.40 16.55
N THR A 79 3.72 -15.73 16.89
CA THR A 79 4.14 -15.81 18.29
C THR A 79 4.34 -14.39 18.85
N ARG A 80 3.59 -14.04 19.89
CA ARG A 80 3.77 -12.76 20.59
C ARG A 80 5.01 -12.81 21.47
N VAL A 81 5.97 -11.93 21.19
CA VAL A 81 7.15 -11.73 22.03
C VAL A 81 6.92 -10.49 22.88
N THR A 82 6.76 -10.66 24.19
CA THR A 82 6.81 -9.55 25.15
C THR A 82 8.28 -9.24 25.43
N GLY A 83 8.77 -8.11 24.91
CA GLY A 83 10.13 -7.67 25.19
C GLY A 83 10.32 -7.43 26.68
N GLY A 84 11.14 -8.26 27.33
CA GLY A 84 11.67 -7.95 28.66
C GLY A 84 12.54 -6.69 28.56
N THR A 85 12.31 -5.74 29.45
CA THR A 85 13.12 -4.53 29.61
C THR A 85 14.59 -4.91 29.63
N ARG A 86 15.35 -4.50 28.61
CA ARG A 86 16.81 -4.60 28.63
C ARG A 86 17.30 -3.61 29.69
N ALA A 87 17.84 -4.13 30.79
CA ALA A 87 18.52 -3.38 31.83
C ALA A 87 19.83 -2.76 31.30
#